data_AF-A0A388QAY7-F1
#
_entry.id   AF-A0A388QAY7-F1
#
_cell.length_a   1.000
_cell.length_b   1.000
_cell.length_c   1.000
_cell.angle_alpha   90.00
_cell.angle_beta   90.00
_cell.angle_gamma   90.00
#
_symmetry.space_group_name_H-M   'P 1'
#
loop_
_entity.id
_entity.type
_entity.pdbx_description
1 polymer ?
#
loop_
_entity_poly.entity_id
_entity_poly.type
_entity_poly.pdbx_seq_one_letter_code
_entity_poly.pdbx_strand_id
1 'polypeptide(L)' 'MKFGPVPLQAAAGLILGHNIAGLDGRRALRKGRALSALDLAQLTALGRSTVYVAEWRG' A
#
# COMPACT_ATOMS: atom_id res chain seq x y z
N MET A 1 16.99 -1.53 4.50
CA MET A 1 15.68 -1.49 3.83
C MET A 1 14.89 -2.73 4.25
N LYS A 2 13.71 -2.57 4.86
CA LYS A 2 12.84 -3.69 5.25
C LYS A 2 11.71 -3.79 4.24
N PHE A 3 11.52 -4.96 3.66
CA PHE A 3 10.40 -5.25 2.76
C PHE A 3 9.51 -6.32 3.38
N GLY A 4 8.21 -6.08 3.43
CA GLY A 4 7.29 -7.06 3.98
C GLY A 4 5.86 -6.56 4.13
N PRO A 5 4.94 -7.45 4.52
CA PRO A 5 3.56 -7.08 4.80
C PRO A 5 3.49 -6.29 6.10
N VAL A 6 2.69 -5.23 6.08
CA VAL A 6 2.30 -4.49 7.28
C VAL A 6 0.78 -4.29 7.29
N PRO A 7 0.15 -4.20 8.46
CA PRO A 7 -1.24 -3.77 8.56
C PRO A 7 -1.44 -2.39 7.92
N LEU A 8 -2.58 -2.13 7.27
CA LEU A 8 -2.83 -0.84 6.60
C LEU A 8 -2.68 0.37 7.54
N GLN A 9 -3.03 0.20 8.82
CA GLN A 9 -2.93 1.30 9.80
C GLN A 9 -1.48 1.72 10.07
N ALA A 10 -0.52 0.81 9.85
CA ALA A 10 0.92 1.07 9.99
C ALA A 10 1.59 1.43 8.66
N ALA A 11 0.84 1.52 7.56
CA ALA A 11 1.40 1.68 6.22
C ALA A 11 1.53 3.15 5.77
N ALA A 12 0.99 4.11 6.53
CA ALA A 12 1.05 5.54 6.19
C ALA A 12 2.49 6.03 6.04
N GLY A 13 2.79 6.69 4.92
CA GLY A 13 4.12 7.19 4.58
C GLY A 13 5.09 6.14 4.04
N LEU A 14 4.79 4.84 4.16
CA LEU A 14 5.65 3.77 3.65
C LEU A 14 5.47 3.59 2.14
N ILE A 15 6.49 3.03 1.47
CA ILE A 15 6.49 2.85 0.03
C ILE A 15 5.78 1.57 -0.35
N LEU A 16 4.75 1.65 -1.19
CA LEU A 16 4.03 0.48 -1.71
C LEU A 16 4.95 -0.45 -2.50
N GLY A 17 5.00 -1.72 -2.11
CA GLY A 17 5.92 -2.71 -2.66
C GLY A 17 5.53 -3.27 -4.03
N HIS A 18 4.22 -3.33 -4.33
CA HIS A 18 3.69 -3.94 -5.55
C HIS A 18 2.44 -3.20 -6.07
N ASN A 19 2.15 -3.37 -7.36
CA ASN A 19 0.94 -2.78 -7.93
C ASN A 19 -0.30 -3.43 -7.32
N ILE A 20 -1.32 -2.62 -7.11
CA ILE A 20 -2.59 -3.05 -6.56
C ILE A 20 -3.66 -2.91 -7.64
N ALA A 21 -4.36 -4.01 -7.93
CA ALA A 21 -5.55 -3.99 -8.77
C ALA A 21 -6.78 -3.53 -7.97
N GLY A 22 -7.64 -2.77 -8.63
CA GLY A 22 -8.98 -2.42 -8.18
C GLY A 22 -9.97 -3.56 -8.46
N LEU A 23 -11.23 -3.34 -8.06
CA LEU A 23 -12.30 -4.33 -8.25
C LEU A 23 -12.63 -4.57 -9.73
N ASP A 24 -12.31 -3.62 -10.60
CA ASP A 24 -12.46 -3.69 -12.06
C ASP A 24 -11.27 -4.40 -12.74
N GLY A 25 -10.32 -4.93 -11.97
CA GLY A 25 -9.08 -5.54 -12.47
C GLY A 25 -8.07 -4.54 -13.02
N ARG A 26 -8.38 -3.24 -13.08
CA ARG A 26 -7.44 -2.20 -13.49
C ARG A 26 -6.53 -1.81 -12.33
N ARG A 27 -5.38 -1.20 -12.63
CA ARG A 27 -4.44 -0.77 -11.59
C ARG A 27 -5.02 0.39 -10.79
N ALA A 28 -5.32 0.14 -9.52
CA ALA A 28 -5.75 1.15 -8.55
C ALA A 28 -4.57 1.94 -7.99
N LEU A 29 -3.48 1.26 -7.59
CA LEU A 29 -2.27 1.90 -7.07
C LEU A 29 -1.01 1.31 -7.70
N ARG A 30 -0.01 2.16 -7.93
CA ARG A 30 1.28 1.78 -8.52
C ARG A 30 2.33 1.61 -7.42
N LYS A 31 3.16 0.56 -7.52
CA LYS A 31 4.33 0.35 -6.65
C LYS A 31 5.28 1.55 -6.68
N GLY A 32 6.04 1.74 -5.61
CA GLY A 32 6.95 2.89 -5.44
C GLY A 32 6.25 4.17 -4.98
N ARG A 33 4.93 4.14 -4.77
CA ARG A 33 4.16 5.24 -4.19
C ARG A 33 4.28 5.24 -2.67
N ALA A 34 4.56 6.38 -2.07
CA ALA A 34 4.37 6.59 -0.63
C ALA A 34 2.86 6.62 -0.32
N LEU A 35 2.40 5.81 0.63
CA LEU A 35 0.98 5.66 0.93
C LEU A 35 0.46 6.85 1.75
N SER A 36 -0.45 7.62 1.17
CA SER A 36 -1.20 8.69 1.86
C SER A 36 -2.44 8.14 2.56
N ALA A 37 -3.08 8.96 3.41
CA ALA A 37 -4.36 8.61 4.03
C ALA A 37 -5.46 8.27 3.01
N LEU A 38 -5.48 8.96 1.85
CA LEU A 38 -6.42 8.68 0.76
C LEU A 38 -6.14 7.31 0.12
N ASP A 39 -4.86 6.96 -0.08
CA ASP A 39 -4.49 5.65 -0.60
C ASP A 39 -4.91 4.53 0.37
N LEU A 40 -4.75 4.74 1.69
CA LEU A 40 -5.17 3.79 2.72
C LEU A 40 -6.70 3.61 2.77
N ALA A 41 -7.46 4.70 2.64
CA ALA A 41 -8.92 4.65 2.54
C ALA A 41 -9.35 3.86 1.29
N GLN A 42 -8.70 4.10 0.14
CA GLN A 42 -8.95 3.35 -1.09
C GLN A 42 -8.61 1.87 -0.91
N LEU A 43 -7.48 1.53 -0.29
CA LEU A 43 -7.09 0.13 -0.01
C LEU A 43 -8.10 -0.56 0.90
N THR A 44 -8.63 0.15 1.90
CA THR A 44 -9.69 -0.34 2.79
C THR A 44 -10.99 -0.60 2.03
N ALA A 45 -11.40 0.32 1.16
CA ALA A 45 -12.58 0.15 0.29
C ALA A 45 -12.43 -1.02 -0.69
N LEU A 46 -11.19 -1.37 -1.06
CA LEU A 46 -10.86 -2.57 -1.85
C LEU A 46 -10.82 -3.86 -1.00
N GLY A 47 -11.18 -3.81 0.28
CA GLY A 47 -11.24 -4.95 1.19
C GLY A 47 -9.87 -5.43 1.70
N ARG A 48 -8.82 -4.62 1.59
CA ARG A 48 -7.48 -4.99 2.08
C ARG A 48 -7.35 -4.65 3.56
N SER A 49 -6.66 -5.52 4.29
CA SER A 49 -6.25 -5.31 5.69
C SER A 49 -4.74 -5.16 5.85
N THR A 50 -3.99 -5.68 4.89
CA THR A 50 -2.53 -5.80 4.91
C THR A 50 -1.98 -5.38 3.55
N VAL A 51 -0.80 -4.76 3.53
CA VAL A 51 -0.13 -4.32 2.30
C VAL A 51 1.37 -4.56 2.38
N TYR A 52 1.98 -4.97 1.27
CA TYR A 52 3.44 -5.08 1.19
C TYR A 52 4.05 -3.70 0.97
N VAL A 53 5.01 -3.35 1.81
CA VAL A 53 5.72 -2.07 1.75
C VAL A 53 7.22 -2.27 1.76
N ALA A 54 7.94 -1.28 1.25
CA ALA A 54 9.35 -1.06 1.48
C ALA A 54 9.50 0.12 2.46
N GLU A 55 10.24 -0.11 3.53
CA GLU A 55 10.63 0.90 4.51
C GLU A 55 12.13 1.14 4.40
N TRP A 56 12.52 2.38 4.12
CA TRP A 56 13.89 2.83 4.29
C TRP A 56 14.09 3.28 5.74
N ARG A 57 15.03 2.64 6.44
CA ARG A 57 15.51 3.09 7.75
C ARG A 57 16.92 3.62 7.53
N GLY A 58 17.06 4.92 7.38
CA GLY A 58 18.33 5.61 7.27
C GLY A 58 18.18 7.05 7.74
#